data_AF-A0A975IZ61-F1
#
_entry.id   AF-A0A975IZ61-F1
#
_cell.length_a   1.000
_cell.length_b   1.000
_cell.length_c   1.000
_cell.angle_alpha   90.00
_cell.angle_beta   90.00
_cell.angle_gamma   90.00
#
_symmetry.space_group_name_H-M   'P 1'
#
loop_
_entity.id
_entity.type
_entity.pdbx_description
1 polymer ?
#
loop_
_entity_poly.entity_id
_entity_poly.type
_entity_poly.pdbx_seq_one_letter_code
_entity_poly.pdbx_strand_id
1 'polypeptide(L)'
;MTDPWPFDQPRNCATFTTAGVIHHGEPIIRVYHDEDDHGWQFHLKETEADEKPLLVCLEHIVNLDPTVLEIADLPPGWMAWRASRLEPWNRRETWANAARIEIAWASFDSQNQFYDSIALQCGWPDWHGKNLDALRDSWVTGGIDTNGPPYVFRFQCSAKMEEDMKAFAEVIHQIAKESVSENGGSFQELGAL
;
A
#
# COMPACT_ATOMS: atom_id res chain seq x y z
N MET A 1 -13.90 29.52 -24.81
CA MET A 1 -12.98 28.40 -25.06
C MET A 1 -13.12 27.46 -23.88
N THR A 2 -13.47 26.20 -24.11
CA THR A 2 -13.53 25.18 -23.06
C THR A 2 -12.12 24.95 -22.56
N ASP A 3 -11.84 25.33 -21.32
CA ASP A 3 -10.62 24.98 -20.61
C ASP A 3 -10.50 23.43 -20.58
N PRO A 4 -9.56 22.82 -21.31
CA PRO A 4 -9.49 21.37 -21.44
C PRO A 4 -9.09 20.79 -20.09
N TRP A 5 -10.03 20.08 -19.47
CA TRP A 5 -9.83 19.40 -18.21
C TRP A 5 -9.04 18.09 -18.47
N PRO A 6 -7.80 17.94 -17.95
CA PRO A 6 -6.91 16.85 -18.36
C PRO A 6 -7.03 15.57 -17.54
N PHE A 7 -7.70 15.61 -16.38
CA PHE A 7 -7.91 14.42 -15.54
C PHE A 7 -8.93 13.47 -16.17
N ASP A 8 -8.77 12.18 -15.89
CA ASP A 8 -9.71 11.13 -16.28
C ASP A 8 -11.03 11.18 -15.48
N GLN A 9 -11.01 11.79 -14.29
CA GLN A 9 -12.18 12.04 -13.45
C GLN A 9 -12.77 13.44 -13.66
N PRO A 10 -14.09 13.64 -13.48
CA PRO A 10 -14.72 14.96 -13.65
C PRO A 10 -14.27 15.99 -12.60
N ARG A 11 -14.44 17.29 -12.90
CA ARG A 11 -14.11 18.43 -12.01
C ARG A 11 -14.68 18.30 -10.59
N ASN A 12 -15.87 17.73 -10.46
CA ASN A 12 -16.56 17.53 -9.19
C ASN A 12 -16.31 16.16 -8.55
N CYS A 13 -15.35 15.38 -9.04
CA CYS A 13 -14.97 14.10 -8.46
C CYS A 13 -14.57 14.28 -6.99
N ALA A 14 -15.06 13.38 -6.14
CA ALA A 14 -14.75 13.36 -4.72
C ALA A 14 -13.26 13.00 -4.55
N THR A 15 -12.52 13.85 -3.88
CA THR A 15 -11.05 13.77 -3.80
C THR A 15 -10.61 13.92 -2.35
N PHE A 16 -9.79 12.99 -1.87
CA PHE A 16 -9.28 13.01 -0.50
C PHE A 16 -8.05 13.91 -0.40
N THR A 17 -7.92 14.63 0.71
CA THR A 17 -6.76 15.49 0.98
C THR A 17 -6.55 15.70 2.48
N THR A 18 -5.42 16.28 2.87
CA THR A 18 -5.13 16.62 4.27
C THR A 18 -5.66 18.00 4.65
N ALA A 19 -5.93 18.19 5.95
CA ALA A 19 -6.39 19.47 6.49
C ALA A 19 -5.40 20.60 6.21
N GLY A 20 -4.11 20.29 6.24
CA GLY A 20 -3.02 21.21 5.95
C GLY A 20 -3.04 21.81 4.55
N VAL A 21 -3.35 20.99 3.53
CA VAL A 21 -3.48 21.47 2.13
C VAL A 21 -4.62 22.49 2.03
N ILE A 22 -5.78 22.20 2.65
CA ILE A 22 -6.98 23.03 2.53
C ILE A 22 -6.93 24.27 3.43
N HIS A 23 -6.56 24.12 4.70
CA HIS A 23 -6.67 25.19 5.69
C HIS A 23 -5.40 26.03 5.84
N HIS A 24 -4.24 25.49 5.46
CA HIS A 24 -2.95 26.14 5.66
C HIS A 24 -2.20 26.39 4.34
N GLY A 25 -2.75 25.96 3.19
CA GLY A 25 -2.13 26.17 1.88
C GLY A 25 -0.82 25.40 1.72
N GLU A 26 -0.64 24.33 2.49
CA GLU A 26 0.58 23.52 2.47
C GLU A 26 0.80 22.88 1.09
N PRO A 27 2.06 22.61 0.70
CA PRO A 27 2.34 22.05 -0.60
C PRO A 27 1.81 20.62 -0.70
N ILE A 28 1.16 20.32 -1.82
CA ILE A 28 0.86 18.93 -2.18
C ILE A 28 2.18 18.30 -2.62
N ILE A 29 2.66 17.29 -1.92
CA ILE A 29 3.92 16.62 -2.28
C ILE A 29 3.76 15.12 -2.50
N ARG A 30 2.58 14.56 -2.24
CA ARG A 30 2.23 13.18 -2.57
C ARG A 30 0.84 13.13 -3.19
N VAL A 31 0.71 12.36 -4.26
CA VAL A 31 -0.55 12.17 -4.99
C VAL A 31 -0.73 10.70 -5.31
N TYR A 32 -1.94 10.19 -5.12
CA TYR A 32 -2.30 8.81 -5.40
C TYR A 32 -3.49 8.80 -6.36
N HIS A 33 -3.41 7.95 -7.37
CA HIS A 33 -4.53 7.61 -8.23
C HIS A 33 -4.91 6.17 -7.90
N ASP A 34 -6.04 6.01 -7.22
CA ASP A 34 -6.54 4.70 -6.79
C ASP A 34 -6.83 3.82 -8.01
N GLU A 35 -6.57 2.53 -7.86
CA GLU A 35 -6.76 1.57 -8.93
C GLU A 35 -8.21 1.11 -9.07
N ASP A 36 -8.90 0.91 -7.95
CA ASP A 36 -10.20 0.26 -7.92
C ASP A 36 -11.30 1.24 -8.34
N ASP A 37 -11.24 2.47 -7.86
CA ASP A 37 -12.28 3.49 -8.08
C ASP A 37 -11.82 4.70 -8.90
N HIS A 38 -10.56 4.71 -9.37
CA HIS A 38 -9.94 5.87 -10.04
C HIS A 38 -10.02 7.16 -9.21
N GLY A 39 -10.13 7.01 -7.90
CA GLY A 39 -10.19 8.10 -6.94
C GLY A 39 -8.85 8.80 -6.83
N TRP A 40 -8.88 10.12 -6.66
CA TRP A 40 -7.67 10.92 -6.49
C TRP A 40 -7.47 11.32 -5.03
N GLN A 41 -6.21 11.33 -4.59
CA GLN A 41 -5.82 11.77 -3.27
C GLN A 41 -4.59 12.67 -3.31
N PHE A 42 -4.58 13.79 -2.57
CA PHE A 42 -3.51 14.79 -2.59
C PHE A 42 -3.09 15.20 -1.18
N HIS A 43 -1.82 14.98 -0.81
CA HIS A 43 -1.35 15.07 0.57
C HIS A 43 -0.05 15.87 0.74
N LEU A 44 0.14 16.50 1.91
CA LEU A 44 1.42 17.09 2.34
C LEU A 44 2.44 16.02 2.79
N LYS A 45 2.01 14.89 3.33
CA LYS A 45 2.91 13.87 3.87
C LYS A 45 2.27 12.50 3.73
N GLU A 46 2.98 11.45 4.12
CA GLU A 46 2.31 10.18 4.38
C GLU A 46 1.24 10.43 5.44
N THR A 47 0.00 10.06 5.11
CA THR A 47 -1.13 10.22 6.00
C THR A 47 -0.85 9.43 7.28
N GLU A 48 -0.83 10.12 8.42
CA GLU A 48 -0.78 9.44 9.71
C GLU A 48 -2.13 8.78 9.95
N ALA A 49 -2.13 7.59 10.57
CA ALA A 49 -3.35 6.79 10.76
C ALA A 49 -4.48 7.54 11.52
N ASP A 50 -4.12 8.58 12.30
CA ASP A 50 -5.06 9.35 13.11
C ASP A 50 -5.56 10.65 12.43
N GLU A 51 -5.02 11.00 11.26
CA GLU A 51 -5.45 12.20 10.53
C GLU A 51 -6.75 11.92 9.76
N LYS A 52 -7.82 12.65 10.09
CA LYS A 52 -9.08 12.56 9.35
C LYS A 52 -8.91 13.22 7.98
N PRO A 53 -9.08 12.50 6.86
CA PRO A 53 -8.99 13.11 5.54
C PRO A 53 -10.17 14.07 5.32
N LEU A 54 -9.91 15.14 4.57
CA LEU A 54 -10.95 16.02 4.04
C LEU A 54 -11.38 15.51 2.66
N LEU A 55 -12.65 15.71 2.33
CA LEU A 55 -13.22 15.44 1.02
C LEU A 55 -13.53 16.75 0.32
N VAL A 56 -12.96 16.96 -0.86
CA VAL A 56 -13.18 18.13 -1.71
C VAL A 56 -13.48 17.70 -3.14
N CYS A 57 -13.86 18.63 -4.01
CA CYS A 57 -13.87 18.35 -5.45
C CYS A 57 -12.46 18.49 -6.04
N LEU A 58 -12.15 17.69 -7.07
CA LEU A 58 -10.86 17.72 -7.77
C LEU A 58 -10.51 19.11 -8.32
N GLU A 59 -11.49 19.87 -8.82
CA GLU A 59 -11.29 21.25 -9.26
C GLU A 59 -10.80 22.18 -8.13
N HIS A 60 -11.22 21.94 -6.88
CA HIS A 60 -10.72 22.71 -5.74
C HIS A 60 -9.21 22.52 -5.58
N ILE A 61 -8.72 21.28 -5.73
CA ILE A 61 -7.29 20.97 -5.67
C ILE A 61 -6.53 21.69 -6.78
N VAL A 62 -7.02 21.63 -8.02
CA VAL A 62 -6.39 22.32 -9.16
C VAL A 62 -6.33 23.83 -8.94
N ASN A 63 -7.38 24.43 -8.36
CA ASN A 63 -7.39 25.85 -8.03
C ASN A 63 -6.39 26.21 -6.92
N LEU A 64 -6.18 25.31 -5.94
CA LEU A 64 -5.20 25.50 -4.86
C LEU A 64 -3.75 25.33 -5.33
N ASP A 65 -3.52 24.38 -6.23
CA ASP A 65 -2.20 24.07 -6.76
C ASP A 65 -2.27 23.60 -8.22
N PRO A 66 -2.18 24.52 -9.20
CA PRO A 66 -2.24 24.18 -10.61
C PRO A 66 -1.13 23.23 -11.10
N THR A 67 -0.04 23.08 -10.32
CA THR A 67 1.08 22.19 -10.69
C THR A 67 0.68 20.70 -10.69
N VAL A 68 -0.46 20.34 -10.10
CA VAL A 68 -1.02 18.98 -10.19
C VAL A 68 -1.50 18.63 -11.60
N LEU A 69 -1.73 19.62 -12.47
CA LEU A 69 -2.07 19.36 -13.87
C LEU A 69 -0.94 18.62 -14.62
N GLU A 70 0.30 18.74 -14.13
CA GLU A 70 1.46 18.03 -14.70
C GLU A 70 1.41 16.51 -14.49
N ILE A 71 0.56 16.02 -13.57
CA ILE A 71 0.38 14.60 -13.26
C ILE A 71 -1.05 14.14 -13.50
N ALA A 72 -1.86 14.92 -14.23
CA ALA A 72 -3.24 14.52 -14.56
C ALA A 72 -3.29 13.25 -15.44
N ASP A 73 -2.16 12.88 -16.05
CA ASP A 73 -1.94 11.66 -16.82
C ASP A 73 -1.44 10.47 -15.97
N LEU A 74 -1.34 10.61 -14.64
CA LEU A 74 -0.90 9.52 -13.76
C LEU A 74 -1.87 8.33 -13.90
N PRO A 75 -1.40 7.12 -14.22
CA PRO A 75 -2.28 5.96 -14.38
C PRO A 75 -2.96 5.56 -13.05
N PRO A 76 -4.14 4.92 -13.08
CA PRO A 76 -4.69 4.25 -11.90
C PRO A 76 -3.69 3.26 -11.31
N GLY A 77 -3.68 3.13 -10.00
CA GLY A 77 -2.71 2.32 -9.27
C GLY A 77 -1.31 2.94 -9.19
N TRP A 78 -1.11 4.19 -9.62
CA TRP A 78 0.18 4.90 -9.49
C TRP A 78 0.14 6.00 -8.43
N MET A 79 1.34 6.38 -7.99
CA MET A 79 1.54 7.55 -7.15
C MET A 79 2.60 8.48 -7.74
N ALA A 80 2.51 9.76 -7.38
CA ALA A 80 3.51 10.77 -7.66
C ALA A 80 3.98 11.46 -6.38
N TRP A 81 5.26 11.84 -6.30
CA TRP A 81 5.80 12.60 -5.17
C TRP A 81 6.86 13.61 -5.59
N ARG A 82 7.04 14.66 -4.80
CA ARG A 82 8.08 15.70 -4.99
C ARG A 82 8.59 16.19 -3.65
N ALA A 83 9.72 16.90 -3.63
CA ALA A 83 10.29 17.41 -2.38
C ALA A 83 9.64 18.74 -1.93
N SER A 84 9.14 19.54 -2.88
CA SER A 84 8.42 20.79 -2.61
C SER A 84 7.54 21.17 -3.81
N ARG A 85 6.72 22.23 -3.69
CA ARG A 85 5.84 22.69 -4.78
C ARG A 85 6.59 23.04 -6.09
N LEU A 86 7.88 23.38 -6.00
CA LEU A 86 8.69 23.81 -7.16
C LEU A 86 9.57 22.69 -7.73
N GLU A 87 9.59 21.52 -7.08
CA GLU A 87 10.41 20.39 -7.50
C GLU A 87 9.62 19.47 -8.44
N PRO A 88 10.29 18.79 -9.38
CA PRO A 88 9.63 17.91 -10.33
C PRO A 88 8.97 16.72 -9.64
N TRP A 89 7.89 16.25 -10.25
CA TRP A 89 7.21 15.02 -9.83
C TRP A 89 8.03 13.79 -10.21
N ASN A 90 8.28 12.94 -9.22
CA ASN A 90 8.66 11.56 -9.40
C ASN A 90 7.39 10.71 -9.43
N ARG A 91 7.40 9.58 -10.14
CA ARG A 91 6.23 8.73 -10.34
C ARG A 91 6.63 7.26 -10.15
N ARG A 92 5.74 6.45 -9.61
CA ARG A 92 5.89 4.99 -9.53
C ARG A 92 4.53 4.31 -9.47
N GLU A 93 4.48 3.07 -9.91
CA GLU A 93 3.37 2.18 -9.61
C GLU A 93 3.28 1.95 -8.09
N THR A 94 2.07 1.93 -7.57
CA THR A 94 1.80 1.54 -6.18
C THR A 94 1.67 0.03 -6.09
N TRP A 95 1.42 -0.46 -4.88
CA TRP A 95 1.16 -1.87 -4.63
C TRP A 95 -0.34 -2.14 -4.53
N ALA A 96 -1.17 -1.38 -5.24
CA ALA A 96 -2.63 -1.56 -5.21
C ALA A 96 -3.04 -2.95 -5.73
N ASN A 97 -2.46 -3.38 -6.86
CA ASN A 97 -2.57 -4.74 -7.41
C ASN A 97 -1.74 -5.81 -6.70
N ALA A 98 -0.85 -5.44 -5.79
CA ALA A 98 0.01 -6.41 -5.13
C ALA A 98 -0.84 -7.41 -4.33
N ALA A 99 -0.40 -8.67 -4.31
CA ALA A 99 -1.14 -9.69 -3.61
C ALA A 99 -1.21 -9.35 -2.12
N ARG A 100 -2.44 -9.40 -1.57
CA ARG A 100 -2.66 -9.17 -0.15
C ARG A 100 -2.45 -10.46 0.62
N ILE A 101 -1.51 -10.42 1.56
CA ILE A 101 -1.23 -11.52 2.47
C ILE A 101 -1.80 -11.16 3.85
N GLU A 102 -2.92 -11.78 4.19
CA GLU A 102 -3.63 -11.59 5.44
C GLU A 102 -3.34 -12.74 6.42
N ILE A 103 -2.83 -12.37 7.59
CA ILE A 103 -2.37 -13.31 8.61
C ILE A 103 -3.04 -12.93 9.93
N ALA A 104 -4.10 -13.65 10.26
CA ALA A 104 -4.77 -13.53 11.55
C ALA A 104 -4.27 -14.64 12.48
N TRP A 105 -3.30 -14.32 13.35
CA TRP A 105 -2.58 -15.31 14.14
C TRP A 105 -3.48 -16.18 15.03
N ALA A 106 -4.61 -15.64 15.49
CA ALA A 106 -5.61 -16.40 16.24
C ALA A 106 -6.29 -17.54 15.45
N SER A 107 -6.06 -17.62 14.14
CA SER A 107 -6.63 -18.63 13.24
C SER A 107 -5.72 -19.83 13.01
N PHE A 108 -4.51 -19.83 13.59
CA PHE A 108 -3.53 -20.89 13.39
C PHE A 108 -3.23 -21.61 14.71
N ASP A 109 -3.53 -22.90 14.75
CA ASP A 109 -3.16 -23.79 15.86
C ASP A 109 -1.78 -24.43 15.66
N SER A 110 -1.15 -24.22 14.48
CA SER A 110 0.18 -24.76 14.16
C SER A 110 0.86 -23.99 13.02
N GLN A 111 2.18 -24.09 12.93
CA GLN A 111 2.96 -23.55 11.81
C GLN A 111 2.54 -24.15 10.45
N ASN A 112 2.12 -25.42 10.40
CA ASN A 112 1.65 -26.03 9.16
C ASN A 112 0.36 -25.38 8.63
N GLN A 113 -0.60 -25.07 9.51
CA GLN A 113 -1.81 -24.34 9.10
C GLN A 113 -1.49 -22.94 8.58
N PHE A 114 -0.49 -22.28 9.16
CA PHE A 114 0.03 -21.02 8.62
C PHE A 114 0.53 -21.22 7.18
N TYR A 115 1.43 -22.19 6.94
CA TYR A 115 1.96 -22.43 5.59
C TYR A 115 0.87 -22.84 4.59
N ASP A 116 -0.14 -23.62 5.00
CA ASP A 116 -1.30 -23.94 4.16
C ASP A 116 -2.08 -22.69 3.75
N SER A 117 -2.27 -21.75 4.68
CA SER A 117 -2.93 -20.47 4.39
C SER A 117 -2.10 -19.62 3.44
N ILE A 118 -0.78 -19.52 3.65
CA ILE A 118 0.11 -18.74 2.78
C ILE A 118 0.17 -19.35 1.38
N ALA A 119 0.23 -20.68 1.25
CA ALA A 119 0.24 -21.37 -0.03
C ALA A 119 -0.95 -20.95 -0.92
N LEU A 120 -2.13 -20.83 -0.33
CA LEU A 120 -3.34 -20.39 -1.03
C LEU A 120 -3.26 -18.92 -1.45
N GLN A 121 -2.77 -18.05 -0.58
CA GLN A 121 -2.71 -16.60 -0.82
C GLN A 121 -1.63 -16.22 -1.86
N CYS A 122 -0.45 -16.84 -1.78
CA CYS A 122 0.65 -16.62 -2.72
C CYS A 122 0.47 -17.40 -4.03
N GLY A 123 -0.36 -18.45 -4.05
CA GLY A 123 -0.48 -19.34 -5.19
C GLY A 123 0.77 -20.19 -5.38
N TRP A 124 1.21 -20.85 -4.30
CA TRP A 124 2.37 -21.73 -4.30
C TRP A 124 2.12 -22.99 -5.14
N PRO A 125 3.12 -23.48 -5.88
CA PRO A 125 3.02 -24.76 -6.57
C PRO A 125 3.02 -25.93 -5.57
N ASP A 126 2.48 -27.08 -5.96
CA ASP A 126 2.35 -28.27 -5.10
C ASP A 126 3.69 -28.81 -4.56
N TRP A 127 4.80 -28.53 -5.23
CA TRP A 127 6.15 -28.92 -4.81
C TRP A 127 6.79 -27.96 -3.80
N HIS A 128 6.12 -26.84 -3.49
CA HIS A 128 6.67 -25.82 -2.61
C HIS A 128 6.80 -26.31 -1.17
N GLY A 129 7.95 -26.03 -0.54
CA GLY A 129 8.25 -26.45 0.82
C GLY A 129 7.47 -25.64 1.88
N LYS A 130 7.10 -26.31 2.98
CA LYS A 130 6.48 -25.66 4.16
C LYS A 130 7.53 -25.41 5.24
N ASN A 131 8.46 -24.49 4.97
CA ASN A 131 9.52 -24.09 5.91
C ASN A 131 9.97 -22.65 5.62
N LEU A 132 10.80 -22.10 6.51
CA LEU A 132 11.25 -20.70 6.43
C LEU A 132 12.12 -20.40 5.21
N ASP A 133 12.91 -21.36 4.74
CA ASP A 133 13.78 -21.17 3.57
C ASP A 133 12.92 -21.05 2.30
N ALA A 134 11.98 -21.98 2.11
CA ALA A 134 11.02 -21.93 1.01
C ALA A 134 10.16 -20.66 1.05
N LEU A 135 9.74 -20.22 2.24
CA LEU A 135 9.02 -18.96 2.41
C LEU A 135 9.86 -17.75 1.99
N ARG A 136 11.16 -17.71 2.31
CA ARG A 136 12.05 -16.64 1.85
C ARG A 136 12.25 -16.66 0.34
N ASP A 137 12.38 -17.84 -0.25
CA ASP A 137 12.50 -17.97 -1.70
C ASP A 137 11.25 -17.40 -2.40
N SER A 138 10.08 -17.61 -1.81
CA SER A 138 8.81 -17.01 -2.26
C SER A 138 8.75 -15.50 -2.04
N TRP A 139 8.80 -15.06 -0.78
CA TRP A 139 8.48 -13.69 -0.39
C TRP A 139 9.59 -12.70 -0.69
N VAL A 140 10.85 -13.11 -0.58
CA VAL A 140 12.00 -12.21 -0.70
C VAL A 140 12.65 -12.36 -2.07
N THR A 141 13.02 -13.58 -2.45
CA THR A 141 13.69 -13.80 -3.75
C THR A 141 12.69 -13.69 -4.91
N GLY A 142 11.47 -14.18 -4.74
CA GLY A 142 10.41 -14.10 -5.74
C GLY A 142 10.60 -15.07 -6.91
N GLY A 143 9.64 -15.04 -7.84
CA GLY A 143 9.68 -15.85 -9.07
C GLY A 143 9.23 -17.31 -8.92
N ILE A 144 8.75 -17.69 -7.73
CA ILE A 144 8.17 -19.02 -7.45
C ILE A 144 6.65 -18.97 -7.47
N ASP A 145 6.09 -17.92 -6.86
CA ASP A 145 4.67 -17.80 -6.60
C ASP A 145 3.94 -17.22 -7.81
N THR A 146 2.69 -17.64 -8.02
CA THR A 146 1.84 -17.03 -9.06
C THR A 146 1.58 -15.56 -8.76
N ASN A 147 1.44 -15.21 -7.48
CA ASN A 147 1.14 -13.87 -6.99
C ASN A 147 2.37 -13.20 -6.35
N GLY A 148 3.57 -13.51 -6.86
CA GLY A 148 4.87 -13.10 -6.30
C GLY A 148 5.00 -11.63 -5.87
N PRO A 149 6.08 -11.26 -5.17
CA PRO A 149 6.25 -9.91 -4.65
C PRO A 149 6.21 -8.85 -5.78
N PRO A 150 5.79 -7.60 -5.49
CA PRO A 150 5.54 -7.03 -4.16
C PRO A 150 4.27 -7.58 -3.49
N TYR A 151 4.27 -7.57 -2.15
CA TYR A 151 3.17 -8.03 -1.31
C TYR A 151 2.64 -6.90 -0.42
N VAL A 152 1.35 -6.94 -0.12
CA VAL A 152 0.72 -6.10 0.91
C VAL A 152 0.38 -6.98 2.10
N PHE A 153 1.22 -6.92 3.13
CA PHE A 153 1.08 -7.74 4.33
C PHE A 153 0.18 -7.07 5.37
N ARG A 154 -0.79 -7.83 5.89
CA ARG A 154 -1.62 -7.44 7.03
C ARG A 154 -1.59 -8.52 8.11
N PHE A 155 -1.05 -8.18 9.26
CA PHE A 155 -0.98 -9.05 10.43
C PHE A 155 -1.99 -8.61 11.48
N GLN A 156 -2.86 -9.52 11.91
CA GLN A 156 -3.71 -9.36 13.08
C GLN A 156 -3.13 -10.20 14.22
N CYS A 157 -2.55 -9.52 15.20
CA CYS A 157 -1.87 -10.13 16.33
C CYS A 157 -2.85 -10.49 17.45
N SER A 158 -2.48 -11.49 18.25
CA SER A 158 -3.31 -11.98 19.36
C SER A 158 -2.45 -12.21 20.59
N ALA A 159 -2.78 -11.52 21.67
CA ALA A 159 -2.09 -11.68 22.96
C ALA A 159 -2.17 -13.11 23.54
N LYS A 160 -3.08 -13.95 23.02
CA LYS A 160 -3.34 -15.32 23.49
C LYS A 160 -2.51 -16.40 22.79
N MET A 161 -1.52 -16.03 21.99
CA MET A 161 -0.64 -17.01 21.33
C MET A 161 0.31 -17.69 22.33
N GLU A 162 0.51 -18.99 22.14
CA GLU A 162 1.55 -19.78 22.81
C GLU A 162 2.95 -19.26 22.43
N GLU A 163 3.94 -19.47 23.32
CA GLU A 163 5.29 -18.91 23.17
C GLU A 163 6.00 -19.35 21.87
N ASP A 164 5.80 -20.60 21.46
CA ASP A 164 6.40 -21.15 20.24
C ASP A 164 5.82 -20.50 18.97
N MET A 165 4.51 -20.27 18.94
CA MET A 165 3.84 -19.55 17.86
C MET A 165 4.21 -18.06 17.84
N LYS A 166 4.45 -17.44 19.00
CA LYS A 166 4.97 -16.06 19.08
C LYS A 166 6.37 -15.95 18.48
N ALA A 167 7.29 -16.83 18.89
CA ALA A 167 8.64 -16.85 18.33
C ALA A 167 8.62 -17.09 16.82
N PHE A 168 7.74 -17.98 16.35
CA PHE A 168 7.54 -18.19 14.91
C PHE A 168 7.03 -16.92 14.21
N ALA A 169 6.03 -16.25 14.78
CA ALA A 169 5.46 -15.03 14.22
C ALA A 169 6.46 -13.88 14.09
N GLU A 170 7.35 -13.70 15.08
CA GLU A 170 8.44 -12.73 15.01
C GLU A 170 9.36 -12.98 13.81
N VAL A 171 9.68 -14.24 13.53
CA VAL A 171 10.50 -14.62 12.36
C VAL A 171 9.74 -14.32 11.06
N ILE A 172 8.45 -14.66 10.98
CA ILE A 172 7.61 -14.36 9.81
C ILE A 172 7.52 -12.85 9.55
N HIS A 173 7.37 -12.04 10.61
CA HIS A 173 7.38 -10.59 10.52
C HIS A 173 8.69 -10.06 9.95
N GLN A 174 9.82 -10.61 10.38
CA GLN A 174 11.12 -10.22 9.85
C GLN A 174 11.25 -10.52 8.36
N ILE A 175 10.79 -11.69 7.91
CA ILE A 175 10.80 -12.07 6.49
C ILE A 175 9.87 -11.17 5.66
N ALA A 176 8.68 -10.83 6.18
CA ALA A 176 7.78 -9.90 5.51
C ALA A 176 8.38 -8.49 5.38
N LYS A 177 9.04 -7.99 6.44
CA LYS A 177 9.75 -6.69 6.40
C LYS A 177 10.90 -6.69 5.40
N GLU A 178 11.64 -7.80 5.33
CA GLU A 178 12.69 -8.00 4.32
C GLU A 178 12.11 -7.98 2.89
N SER A 179 11.03 -8.72 2.64
CA SER A 179 10.31 -8.71 1.36
C SER A 179 9.89 -7.30 0.93
N VAL A 180 9.29 -6.52 1.84
CA VAL A 180 8.89 -5.13 1.56
C VAL A 180 10.09 -4.23 1.28
N SER A 181 11.21 -4.44 1.97
CA SER A 181 12.44 -3.69 1.74
C SER A 181 13.05 -3.96 0.37
N GLU A 182 13.08 -5.22 -0.06
CA GLU A 182 13.71 -5.65 -1.32
C GLU A 182 12.81 -5.38 -2.53
N ASN A 183 11.52 -5.69 -2.42
CA ASN A 183 10.60 -5.70 -3.56
C ASN A 183 9.58 -4.56 -3.54
N GLY A 184 9.53 -3.76 -2.47
CA GLY A 184 8.40 -2.87 -2.20
C GLY A 184 7.18 -3.64 -1.67
N GLY A 185 6.11 -2.92 -1.41
CA GLY A 185 4.91 -3.44 -0.78
C GLY A 185 4.54 -2.63 0.45
N SER A 186 3.75 -3.22 1.33
CA SER A 186 3.48 -2.62 2.63
C SER A 186 3.39 -3.66 3.72
N PHE A 187 3.64 -3.20 4.95
CA PHE A 187 3.54 -4.01 6.16
C PHE A 187 2.64 -3.27 7.14
N GLN A 188 1.53 -3.91 7.54
CA GLN A 188 0.61 -3.41 8.55
C GLN A 188 0.46 -4.44 9.66
N GLU A 189 0.70 -4.00 10.90
CA GLU A 189 0.51 -4.80 12.11
C GLU A 189 -0.64 -4.21 12.94
N LEU A 190 -1.60 -5.05 13.31
CA LEU A 190 -2.78 -4.68 14.09
C LEU A 190 -2.74 -5.44 15.42
N GLY A 191 -2.53 -4.70 16.52
CA GLY A 191 -2.36 -5.27 17.86
C GLY A 191 -0.91 -5.68 18.15
N ALA A 192 -0.63 -5.96 19.42
CA ALA A 192 0.69 -6.46 19.84
C ALA A 192 0.75 -7.98 19.72
N LEU A 193 1.90 -8.49 19.26
CA LEU A 193 2.30 -9.89 19.35
C LEU A 193 2.39 -10.36 20.81
#